data_AF-A0A951E7J5-F1
#
_entry.id   AF-A0A951E7J5-F1
#
_cell.length_a   1.000
_cell.length_b   1.000
_cell.length_c   1.000
_cell.angle_alpha   90.00
_cell.angle_beta   90.00
_cell.angle_gamma   90.00
#
_symmetry.space_group_name_H-M   'P 1'
#
loop_
_entity.id
_entity.type
_entity.pdbx_description
1 polymer ?
#
loop_
_entity_poly.entity_id
_entity_poly.type
_entity_poly.pdbx_seq_one_letter_code
_entity_poly.pdbx_strand_id
1 'polypeptide(L)'
;MADWPEPGEVVYIERRGENYALKRTGGDGVLPIPSPDESLPDAWIYYGGWQEYHRNDLSAFFDDLFAEMDAAAGGHDRCRWSPDDPWPHAH
;
A
#
# COMPACT_ATOMS: atom_id res chain seq x y z
N MET A 1 -10.75 -0.59 20.77
CA MET A 1 -10.78 -1.43 19.56
C MET A 1 -10.17 -0.60 18.45
N ALA A 2 -9.17 -1.12 17.75
CA ALA A 2 -8.59 -0.41 16.61
C ALA A 2 -9.66 -0.28 15.51
N ASP A 3 -9.73 0.90 14.89
CA ASP A 3 -10.72 1.25 13.87
C ASP A 3 -10.31 0.66 12.50
N TRP A 4 -10.33 -0.67 12.43
CA TRP A 4 -9.95 -1.39 11.22
C TRP A 4 -11.01 -1.26 10.13
N PRO A 5 -10.58 -1.22 8.85
CA PRO A 5 -11.52 -1.20 7.72
C PRO A 5 -12.37 -2.47 7.67
N GLU A 6 -13.56 -2.39 7.08
CA GLU A 6 -14.48 -3.50 6.88
C GLU A 6 -14.04 -4.42 5.73
N PRO A 7 -14.49 -5.70 5.73
CA PRO A 7 -14.25 -6.59 4.61
C PRO A 7 -14.79 -6.01 3.30
N GLY A 8 -14.00 -6.09 2.24
CA GLY A 8 -14.35 -5.59 0.92
C GLY A 8 -14.11 -4.09 0.69
N GLU A 9 -13.76 -3.32 1.73
CA GLU A 9 -13.30 -1.94 1.53
C GLU A 9 -11.94 -1.91 0.83
N VAL A 10 -11.75 -0.91 -0.03
CA VAL A 10 -10.45 -0.58 -0.62
C VAL A 10 -9.79 0.50 0.24
N VAL A 11 -8.55 0.22 0.63
CA VAL A 11 -7.81 1.03 1.57
C VAL A 11 -6.45 1.33 0.98
N TYR A 12 -6.09 2.61 1.04
CA TYR A 12 -4.76 3.09 0.72
C TYR A 12 -3.95 3.20 2.00
N ILE A 13 -2.76 2.60 2.01
CA ILE A 13 -1.78 2.76 3.07
C ILE A 13 -0.52 3.36 2.46
N GLU A 14 0.03 4.38 3.12
CA GLU A 14 1.33 4.95 2.79
C GLU A 14 2.27 4.93 4.00
N ARG A 15 3.54 4.70 3.73
CA ARG A 15 4.64 4.79 4.68
C ARG A 15 5.51 5.99 4.36
N ARG A 16 5.83 6.79 5.39
CA ARG A 16 6.71 7.96 5.33
C ARG A 16 7.67 7.95 6.53
N GLY A 17 8.90 7.50 6.31
CA GLY A 17 9.83 7.11 7.37
C GLY A 17 9.19 6.03 8.24
N GLU A 18 9.16 6.24 9.55
CA GLU A 18 8.57 5.31 10.51
C GLU A 18 7.04 5.47 10.68
N ASN A 19 6.42 6.40 9.94
CA ASN A 19 5.01 6.72 10.08
C ASN A 19 4.16 6.05 8.99
N TYR A 20 3.01 5.54 9.39
CA TYR A 20 2.00 4.99 8.49
C TYR A 20 0.75 5.86 8.52
N ALA A 21 0.17 6.12 7.34
CA ALA A 21 -1.12 6.75 7.19
C ALA A 21 -2.06 5.85 6.39
N LEU A 22 -3.29 5.71 6.89
CA LEU A 22 -4.35 4.91 6.28
C LEU A 22 -5.46 5.83 5.78
N LYS A 23 -5.81 5.71 4.51
CA LYS A 23 -6.89 6.47 3.87
C LYS A 23 -7.88 5.47 3.27
N ARG A 24 -9.11 5.45 3.76
CA ARG A 24 -10.19 4.66 3.15
C ARG A 24 -10.59 5.33 1.85
N THR A 25 -10.59 4.59 0.75
CA THR A 25 -11.20 5.09 -0.47
C THR A 25 -12.71 5.08 -0.26
N GLY A 26 -13.36 6.24 -0.39
CA GLY A 26 -14.81 6.30 -0.28
C GLY A 26 -15.47 5.40 -1.33
N GLY A 27 -16.70 4.95 -1.09
CA GLY A 27 -17.45 4.07 -1.99
C GLY A 27 -17.69 4.61 -3.42
N ASP A 28 -17.27 5.84 -3.70
CA ASP A 28 -17.23 6.46 -5.04
C ASP A 28 -16.07 5.93 -5.91
N GLY A 29 -15.15 5.14 -5.34
CA GLY A 29 -14.07 4.49 -6.09
C GLY A 29 -12.91 5.41 -6.48
N VAL A 30 -12.90 6.66 -5.99
CA VAL A 30 -11.82 7.61 -6.22
C VAL A 30 -10.60 7.19 -5.38
N LEU A 31 -9.54 6.78 -6.08
CA LEU A 31 -8.26 6.44 -5.48
C LEU A 31 -7.48 7.74 -5.17
N PRO A 32 -6.98 7.98 -3.93
CA PRO A 32 -6.09 9.10 -3.63
C PRO A 32 -4.77 8.95 -4.39
N ILE A 33 -4.68 9.56 -5.56
CA ILE A 33 -3.42 9.70 -6.27
C ILE A 33 -2.66 10.86 -5.61
N PRO A 34 -1.41 10.65 -5.13
CA PRO A 34 -0.62 11.73 -4.57
C PRO A 34 -0.45 12.84 -5.60
N SER A 35 -0.54 14.10 -5.16
CA SER A 35 -0.38 15.25 -6.03
C SER A 35 1.07 15.29 -6.55
N PRO A 36 1.33 15.74 -7.79
CA PRO A 36 2.69 15.75 -8.34
C PRO A 36 3.67 16.66 -7.56
N ASP A 37 3.17 17.58 -6.74
CA ASP A 37 3.94 18.48 -5.87
C ASP A 37 4.25 17.87 -4.48
N GLU A 38 3.62 16.74 -4.13
CA GLU A 38 3.89 16.05 -2.87
C GLU A 38 5.07 15.10 -3.03
N SER A 39 5.95 15.05 -2.03
CA SER A 39 6.98 14.01 -1.99
C SER A 39 6.30 12.63 -2.00
N LEU A 40 6.78 11.75 -2.87
CA LEU A 40 6.28 10.37 -2.92
C LEU A 40 6.55 9.68 -1.58
N PRO A 41 5.62 8.85 -1.08
CA PRO A 41 5.87 8.03 0.11
C PRO A 41 6.95 6.97 -0.18
N ASP A 42 7.62 6.49 0.86
CA ASP A 42 8.67 5.47 0.74
C ASP A 42 8.13 4.14 0.20
N ALA A 43 6.89 3.82 0.58
CA ALA A 43 6.11 2.70 0.09
C ALA A 43 4.62 3.04 0.20
N TRP A 44 3.81 2.52 -0.72
CA TRP A 44 2.36 2.65 -0.68
C TRP A 44 1.70 1.43 -1.30
N ILE A 45 0.50 1.10 -0.83
CA ILE A 45 -0.30 0.00 -1.36
C ILE A 45 -1.78 0.36 -1.32
N TYR A 46 -2.49 -0.03 -2.38
CA TYR A 46 -3.93 -0.21 -2.34
C TYR A 46 -4.18 -1.68 -2.07
N TYR A 47 -4.87 -1.99 -0.97
CA TYR A 47 -5.38 -3.33 -0.76
C TYR A 47 -6.89 -3.26 -0.55
N GLY A 48 -7.59 -4.13 -1.25
CA GLY A 48 -9.03 -4.29 -1.12
C GLY A 48 -9.33 -5.64 -0.51
N GLY A 49 -10.27 -5.68 0.43
CA GLY A 49 -10.91 -6.94 0.78
C GLY A 49 -10.03 -7.94 1.51
N TRP A 50 -9.59 -7.58 2.71
CA TRP A 50 -9.34 -8.64 3.69
C TRP A 50 -10.62 -9.47 3.83
N GLN A 51 -10.46 -10.79 3.79
CA GLN A 51 -11.57 -11.73 3.68
C GLN A 51 -12.19 -12.00 5.04
N GLU A 52 -13.50 -12.23 5.12
CA GLU A 52 -14.20 -12.45 6.40
C GLU A 52 -13.58 -13.56 7.29
N TYR A 53 -12.92 -14.55 6.69
CA TYR A 53 -12.23 -15.61 7.43
C TYR A 53 -11.01 -15.11 8.22
N HIS A 54 -10.43 -13.97 7.85
CA HIS A 54 -9.37 -13.29 8.60
C HIS A 54 -9.89 -12.48 9.80
N ARG A 55 -11.22 -12.39 10.02
CA ARG A 55 -11.78 -11.54 11.10
C ARG A 55 -11.25 -11.86 12.49
N ASN A 56 -10.86 -13.12 12.71
CA ASN A 56 -10.38 -13.61 14.00
C ASN A 56 -8.89 -13.35 14.21
N ASP A 57 -8.15 -12.94 13.16
CA ASP A 57 -6.70 -12.75 13.19
C ASP A 57 -6.25 -11.50 12.40
N LEU A 58 -7.09 -10.46 12.41
CA LEU A 58 -6.83 -9.19 11.72
C LEU A 58 -5.46 -8.60 12.07
N SER A 59 -5.06 -8.70 13.34
CA SER A 59 -3.77 -8.17 13.79
C SER A 59 -2.59 -8.82 13.07
N ALA A 60 -2.60 -10.14 12.85
CA ALA A 60 -1.50 -10.83 12.16
C ALA A 60 -1.49 -10.51 10.67
N PHE A 61 -2.67 -10.40 10.04
CA PHE A 61 -2.78 -9.94 8.66
C PHE A 61 -2.16 -8.55 8.47
N PHE A 62 -2.48 -7.61 9.35
CA PHE A 62 -1.93 -6.26 9.27
C PHE A 62 -0.44 -6.22 9.61
N ASP A 63 0.03 -7.03 10.56
CA ASP A 63 1.46 -7.15 10.90
C ASP A 63 2.29 -7.61 9.69
N ASP A 64 1.85 -8.67 9.00
CA ASP A 64 2.48 -9.19 7.79
C ASP A 64 2.48 -8.14 6.66
N LEU A 65 1.34 -7.46 6.46
CA LEU A 65 1.22 -6.37 5.49
C LEU A 65 2.19 -5.22 5.78
N PHE A 66 2.32 -4.79 7.03
CA PHE A 66 3.26 -3.73 7.39
C PHE A 66 4.72 -4.19 7.26
N ALA A 67 5.02 -5.46 7.54
CA ALA A 67 6.34 -6.02 7.32
C ALA A 67 6.72 -6.03 5.82
N GLU A 68 5.77 -6.36 4.93
CA GLU A 68 5.98 -6.25 3.48
C GLU A 68 6.21 -4.80 3.04
N MET A 69 5.44 -3.85 3.56
CA MET A 69 5.63 -2.42 3.27
C MET A 69 6.99 -1.91 3.74
N ASP A 70 7.47 -2.36 4.91
CA ASP A 70 8.81 -1.99 5.40
C ASP A 70 9.91 -2.57 4.52
N ALA A 71 9.76 -3.82 4.05
CA ALA A 71 10.68 -4.43 3.09
C ALA A 71 10.63 -3.80 1.69
N ALA A 72 9.52 -3.15 1.33
CA ALA A 72 9.37 -2.37 0.11
C ALA A 72 9.94 -0.95 0.23
N ALA A 73 10.01 -0.40 1.45
CA ALA A 73 10.61 0.90 1.71
C ALA A 73 12.13 0.85 1.49
N GLY A 74 12.65 1.74 0.66
CA GLY A 74 14.05 1.70 0.22
C GLY A 74 14.31 2.25 -1.18
N GLY A 75 13.27 2.70 -1.89
CA GLY A 75 13.41 3.46 -3.13
C GLY A 75 13.74 2.64 -4.38
N HIS A 76 14.16 3.36 -5.44
CA HIS A 76 14.38 2.82 -6.79
C HIS A 76 15.51 1.77 -6.87
N ASP A 77 16.34 1.61 -5.84
CA ASP A 77 17.40 0.60 -5.78
C ASP A 77 16.87 -0.86 -5.80
N ARG A 78 15.55 -1.03 -5.65
CA ARG A 78 14.84 -2.32 -5.73
C ARG A 78 14.27 -2.61 -7.11
N CYS A 79 14.14 -1.60 -7.98
CA CYS A 79 13.79 -1.84 -9.37
C CYS A 79 14.90 -2.69 -9.97
N ARG A 80 14.58 -3.93 -10.35
CA ARG A 80 15.52 -4.82 -11.04
C ARG A 80 15.96 -4.25 -12.40
N TRP A 81 15.24 -3.24 -12.88
CA TRP A 81 15.49 -2.51 -14.11
C TRP A 81 15.83 -1.06 -13.79
N SER A 82 16.79 -0.52 -14.52
CA SER A 82 17.03 0.92 -14.50
C SER A 82 15.76 1.64 -14.99
N PRO A 83 15.45 2.84 -14.45
CA PRO A 83 14.31 3.62 -14.93
C PRO A 83 14.42 3.97 -16.43
N ASP A 84 15.64 4.01 -16.98
CA ASP A 84 15.92 4.17 -18.41
C ASP A 84 15.73 2.89 -19.26
N ASP A 85 15.37 1.75 -18.67
CA ASP A 85 15.22 0.46 -19.38
C ASP A 85 13.84 -0.18 -19.11
N PRO A 86 12.77 0.30 -19.76
CA PRO A 86 11.41 -0.18 -19.53
C PRO A 86 11.15 -1.56 -20.15
N TRP A 87 10.50 -2.44 -19.38
CA TRP A 87 9.98 -3.73 -19.86
C TRP A 87 8.67 -3.57 -20.67
N PRO A 88 8.36 -4.43 -21.66
CA PRO A 88 9.20 -5.50 -22.21
C PRO A 88 10.19 -4.99 -23.27
N HIS A 89 11.39 -5.58 -23.27
CA HIS A 89 12.46 -5.23 -24.21
C HIS A 89 12.18 -5.67 -25.67
N ALA A 90 11.05 -6.34 -25.92
CA ALA A 90 10.52 -6.65 -27.24
C ALA A 90 9.02 -6.99 -27.15
N HIS A 91 8.28 -6.61 -28.20
CA HIS A 91 6.89 -7.02 -28.47
C HIS A 91 6.85 -8.34 -29.23
#